data_AF-A0A947JEM1-F1
#
_entry.id   AF-A0A947JEM1-F1
#
_cell.length_a   1.000
_cell.length_b   1.000
_cell.length_c   1.000
_cell.angle_alpha   90.00
_cell.angle_beta   90.00
_cell.angle_gamma   90.00
#
_symmetry.space_group_name_H-M   'P 1'
#
loop_
_entity.id
_entity.type
_entity.pdbx_description
1 polymer ?
#
loop_
_entity_poly.entity_id
_entity_poly.type
_entity_poly.pdbx_seq_one_letter_code
_entity_poly.pdbx_strand_id
1 'polypeptide(L)'
;MRNKKKFIYALATYVGTIIGVGLFGLPYVGAKAGFWVMLIFLIFLGLVAITINLFYGEIAARTKILHRLPGYAEIYLGKWGK
;
A
#
# COMPACT_ATOMS: atom_id res chain seq x y z
N MET A 1 -22.04 7.29 13.23
CA MET A 1 -21.20 6.30 13.95
C MET A 1 -20.82 5.04 13.15
N ARG A 2 -21.62 4.58 12.16
CA ARG A 2 -21.34 3.37 11.34
C ARG A 2 -20.05 3.43 10.50
N ASN A 3 -19.55 4.63 10.17
CA ASN A 3 -18.33 4.80 9.37
C ASN A 3 -17.03 4.56 10.15
N LYS A 4 -16.95 4.88 11.45
CA LYS A 4 -15.70 4.73 12.23
C LYS A 4 -15.29 3.26 12.37
N LYS A 5 -16.24 2.37 12.68
CA LYS A 5 -15.96 0.92 12.79
C LYS A 5 -15.51 0.33 11.46
N LYS A 6 -16.20 0.66 10.36
CA LYS A 6 -15.82 0.21 9.01
C LYS A 6 -14.42 0.69 8.61
N PHE A 7 -14.08 1.93 8.93
CA PHE A 7 -12.75 2.48 8.69
C PHE A 7 -11.66 1.72 9.46
N ILE A 8 -11.89 1.45 10.75
CA ILE A 8 -10.94 0.70 11.58
C ILE A 8 -10.76 -0.72 11.03
N TYR A 9 -11.82 -1.41 10.63
CA TYR A 9 -11.70 -2.74 10.02
C TYR A 9 -10.96 -2.70 8.69
N ALA A 10 -11.23 -1.73 7.82
CA ALA A 10 -10.51 -1.57 6.55
C ALA A 10 -9.03 -1.30 6.79
N LEU A 11 -8.71 -0.42 7.75
CA LEU A 11 -7.34 -0.11 8.14
C LEU A 11 -6.63 -1.34 8.72
N ALA A 12 -7.27 -2.07 9.63
CA ALA A 12 -6.69 -3.27 10.24
C ALA A 12 -6.38 -4.35 9.20
N THR A 13 -7.29 -4.57 8.24
CA THR A 13 -7.06 -5.52 7.14
C THR A 13 -5.91 -5.05 6.25
N TYR A 14 -5.85 -3.77 5.89
CA TYR A 14 -4.80 -3.21 5.05
C TYR A 14 -3.42 -3.27 5.72
N VAL A 15 -3.34 -2.91 7.00
CA VAL A 15 -2.09 -2.98 7.78
C VAL A 15 -1.66 -4.44 7.99
N GLY A 16 -2.61 -5.34 8.26
CA GLY A 16 -2.34 -6.76 8.48
C GLY A 16 -1.73 -7.44 7.25
N THR A 17 -2.20 -7.12 6.04
CA THR A 17 -1.63 -7.69 4.80
C THR A 17 -0.23 -7.18 4.50
N ILE A 18 0.11 -5.95 4.92
CA ILE A 18 1.45 -5.37 4.72
C ILE A 18 2.45 -5.89 5.75
N ILE A 19 2.08 -5.84 7.04
CA ILE A 19 3.01 -6.20 8.13
C ILE A 19 3.37 -7.69 8.06
N GLY A 20 2.47 -8.58 7.62
CA GLY A 20 2.71 -10.02 7.62
C GLY A 20 4.01 -10.43 6.92
N VAL A 21 4.25 -9.95 5.71
CA VAL A 21 5.48 -10.25 4.95
C VAL A 21 6.70 -9.53 5.55
N GLY A 22 6.51 -8.29 6.03
CA GLY A 22 7.59 -7.48 6.62
C GLY A 22 8.12 -8.00 7.96
N LEU A 23 7.27 -8.65 8.77
CA LEU A 23 7.59 -9.11 10.12
C LEU A 23 8.79 -10.06 10.16
N PHE A 24 8.89 -10.98 9.19
CA PHE A 24 9.99 -11.93 9.09
C PHE A 24 11.10 -11.46 8.15
N GLY A 25 10.77 -10.66 7.13
CA GLY A 25 11.75 -10.17 6.15
C GLY A 25 12.71 -9.13 6.73
N LEU A 26 12.21 -8.17 7.51
CA LEU A 26 13.03 -7.07 8.03
C LEU A 26 14.13 -7.55 9.00
N PRO A 27 13.86 -8.43 10.00
CA PRO A 27 14.92 -8.93 10.87
C PRO A 27 15.97 -9.75 10.12
N TYR A 28 15.56 -10.53 9.12
CA TYR A 28 16.49 -11.33 8.29
C TYR A 28 17.44 -10.44 7.50
N VAL A 29 16.90 -9.41 6.83
CA VAL A 29 17.70 -8.45 6.08
C VAL A 29 18.60 -7.64 7.02
N GLY A 30 18.09 -7.22 8.18
CA GLY A 30 18.89 -6.55 9.21
C GLY A 30 20.06 -7.41 9.71
N ALA A 31 19.84 -8.71 9.90
CA ALA A 31 20.88 -9.65 10.32
C ALA A 31 21.93 -9.94 9.23
N LYS A 32 21.57 -9.90 7.95
CA LYS A 32 22.46 -10.18 6.81
C LYS A 32 23.18 -8.94 6.27
N ALA A 33 22.45 -7.84 6.07
CA ALA A 33 22.93 -6.62 5.42
C ALA A 33 23.34 -5.52 6.41
N GLY A 34 22.96 -5.66 7.69
CA GLY A 34 23.23 -4.69 8.75
C GLY A 34 22.10 -3.68 8.94
N PHE A 35 22.03 -3.13 10.16
CA PHE A 35 20.96 -2.24 10.59
C PHE A 35 20.83 -0.97 9.73
N TRP A 36 21.96 -0.33 9.39
CA TRP A 36 21.96 0.91 8.62
C TRP A 36 21.46 0.73 7.20
N VAL A 37 21.84 -0.36 6.53
CA VAL A 37 21.36 -0.68 5.18
C VAL A 37 19.86 -0.93 5.20
N MET A 38 19.39 -1.75 6.14
CA MET A 38 17.95 -1.99 6.33
C MET A 38 17.18 -0.68 6.56
N LEU A 39 17.69 0.23 7.41
CA LEU A 39 17.01 1.48 7.73
C LEU A 39 16.90 2.42 6.52
N ILE A 40 17.96 2.57 5.73
CA ILE A 40 17.95 3.40 4.52
C ILE A 40 16.93 2.86 3.52
N PHE A 41 16.94 1.54 3.28
CA PHE A 41 15.99 0.90 2.37
C PHE A 41 14.55 1.02 2.88
N LEU A 42 14.33 0.86 4.19
CA LEU A 42 13.00 1.01 4.80
C LEU A 42 12.45 2.42 4.60
N ILE A 43 13.26 3.45 4.82
CA ILE A 43 12.84 4.85 4.64
C ILE A 43 12.58 5.13 3.16
N PHE A 44 13.50 4.75 2.28
CA PHE A 44 13.39 5.02 0.85
C PHE A 44 12.17 4.30 0.22
N LEU A 45 12.05 2.99 0.44
CA LEU A 45 10.91 2.21 -0.06
C LEU A 45 9.60 2.64 0.61
N GLY A 46 9.65 3.02 1.89
CA GLY A 46 8.50 3.58 2.61
C GLY A 46 7.98 4.85 1.95
N LEU A 47 8.87 5.78 1.59
CA LEU A 47 8.50 7.02 0.88
C LEU A 47 7.85 6.70 -0.48
N VAL A 48 8.46 5.82 -1.27
CA VAL A 48 7.90 5.39 -2.56
C VAL A 48 6.51 4.76 -2.39
N ALA A 49 6.35 3.87 -1.40
CA ALA A 49 5.08 3.21 -1.11
C ALA A 49 4.00 4.21 -0.67
N ILE A 50 4.35 5.23 0.12
CA ILE A 50 3.43 6.29 0.52
C ILE A 50 2.96 7.08 -0.71
N THR A 51 3.88 7.47 -1.58
CA THR A 51 3.55 8.21 -2.82
C THR A 51 2.59 7.42 -3.71
N ILE A 52 2.85 6.13 -3.93
CA ILE A 52 1.97 5.24 -4.71
C ILE A 52 0.57 5.16 -4.08
N ASN A 53 0.49 5.03 -2.76
CA ASN A 53 -0.79 4.95 -2.06
C ASN A 53 -1.58 6.27 -2.08
N LEU A 54 -0.90 7.41 -2.08
CA LEU A 54 -1.54 8.72 -2.24
C LEU A 54 -2.17 8.85 -3.61
N PHE A 55 -1.45 8.49 -4.69
CA PHE A 55 -2.01 8.47 -6.04
C PHE A 55 -3.20 7.53 -6.15
N TYR A 56 -3.10 6.33 -5.60
CA TYR A 56 -4.20 5.37 -5.59
C TYR A 56 -5.41 5.90 -4.82
N GLY A 57 -5.19 6.54 -3.67
CA GLY A 57 -6.22 7.17 -2.87
C GLY A 57 -6.93 8.31 -3.61
N GLU A 58 -6.20 9.13 -4.36
CA GLU A 58 -6.79 10.21 -5.15
C GLU A 58 -7.66 9.68 -6.30
N ILE A 59 -7.19 8.66 -7.01
CA ILE A 59 -7.96 7.97 -8.06
C ILE A 59 -9.23 7.35 -7.47
N ALA A 60 -9.12 6.67 -6.33
CA ALA A 60 -10.25 6.06 -5.63
C ALA A 60 -11.24 7.11 -5.11
N ALA A 61 -10.78 8.27 -4.66
CA ALA A 61 -11.64 9.36 -4.19
C ALA A 61 -12.39 10.08 -5.34
N ARG A 62 -11.75 10.21 -6.51
CA ARG A 62 -12.36 10.84 -7.69
C ARG A 62 -13.32 9.91 -8.44
N THR A 63 -13.17 8.60 -8.29
CA THR A 63 -14.01 7.61 -8.98
C THR A 63 -15.19 7.17 -8.09
N LYS A 64 -16.43 7.33 -8.57
CA LYS A 64 -17.64 6.97 -7.79
C LYS A 64 -17.83 5.46 -7.55
N ILE A 65 -17.13 4.61 -8.29
CA ILE A 65 -17.26 3.15 -8.24
C ILE A 65 -15.97 2.54 -7.70
N LEU A 66 -16.11 1.65 -6.70
CA LEU A 66 -15.00 0.89 -6.14
C LEU A 66 -14.52 -0.16 -7.15
N HIS A 67 -13.29 0.00 -7.61
CA HIS A 67 -12.61 -0.97 -8.47
C HIS A 67 -11.31 -1.45 -7.81
N ARG A 68 -10.73 -2.52 -8.37
CA ARG A 68 -9.32 -2.85 -8.10
C ARG A 68 -8.42 -2.04 -9.02
N LEU A 69 -7.11 -2.02 -8.75
CA LEU A 69 -6.08 -1.38 -9.59
C LEU A 69 -6.30 -1.57 -11.11
N PRO A 70 -6.56 -2.79 -11.62
CA PRO A 70 -6.82 -2.99 -13.05
C PRO A 70 -8.11 -2.33 -13.55
N GLY A 71 -9.15 -2.27 -12.72
CA GLY A 71 -10.40 -1.60 -13.07
C GLY A 71 -10.23 -0.07 -13.09
N TYR A 72 -9.40 0.49 -12.22
CA TYR A 72 -9.01 1.89 -12.33
C TYR A 72 -8.13 2.15 -13.56
N ALA A 73 -7.19 1.25 -13.86
CA ALA A 73 -6.37 1.36 -15.05
C ALA A 73 -7.21 1.31 -16.34
N GLU A 74 -8.23 0.45 -16.43
CA GLU A 74 -9.16 0.42 -17.58
C GLU A 74 -9.92 1.74 -17.75
N ILE A 75 -10.34 2.39 -16.66
CA ILE A 75 -11.07 3.66 -16.71
C ILE A 75 -10.20 4.81 -17.24
N TYR A 76 -8.93 4.87 -16.80
CA TYR A 76 -8.05 6.00 -17.10
C TYR A 76 -7.15 5.77 -18.33
N LEU A 77 -6.82 4.52 -18.68
CA LEU A 77 -5.95 4.15 -19.80
C LEU A 77 -6.70 3.40 -20.92
N GLY A 78 -7.99 3.07 -20.73
CA GLY A 78 -8.78 2.30 -21.68
C GLY A 78 -8.40 0.81 -21.74
N LYS A 79 -8.79 0.13 -22.83
CA LYS A 79 -8.59 -1.33 -22.99
C LYS A 79 -7.13 -1.80 -22.93
N TRP A 80 -6.17 -0.89 -23.09
CA TRP A 80 -4.74 -1.18 -22.99
C TRP A 80 -4.25 -1.31 -21.54
N GLY A 81 -4.99 -0.76 -20.58
CA GLY A 81 -4.64 -0.81 -19.15
C GLY A 81 -5.32 -1.93 -18.37
N LYS A 82 -6.10 -2.81 -19.03
CA LYS A 82 -6.86 -3.88 -18.39
C LYS A 82 -6.02 -5.10 -18.06
#